data_AF-A0A0G4L8R9-F1
#
_entry.id   AF-A0A0G4L8R9-F1
#
_cell.length_a   1.000
_cell.length_b   1.000
_cell.length_c   1.000
_cell.angle_alpha   90.00
_cell.angle_beta   90.00
_cell.angle_gamma   90.00
#
_symmetry.space_group_name_H-M   'P 1'
#
loop_
_entity.id
_entity.type
_entity.pdbx_description
1 polymer ?
#
loop_
_entity_poly.entity_id
_entity_poly.type
_entity_poly.pdbx_seq_one_letter_code
_entity_poly.pdbx_strand_id
1 'polypeptide(L)'
;MPFPFNYPMNIGLRIVGRTSEMGSRCLLAGALADEESHGRYMENCLVADYAPILNGDDGEVMQSKVWEELMGILEDIQPGIQKLM
;
A
#
# COMPACT_ATOMS: atom_id res chain seq x y z
N MET A 1 -12.40 -2.36 20.79
CA MET A 1 -13.21 -2.43 22.04
C MET A 1 -13.85 -3.80 22.15
N PRO A 2 -13.90 -4.40 23.35
CA PRO A 2 -14.58 -5.66 23.57
C PRO A 2 -16.09 -5.52 23.36
N PHE A 3 -16.72 -6.62 22.95
CA PHE A 3 -18.17 -6.75 22.84
C PHE A 3 -18.84 -6.44 24.20
N PRO A 4 -20.00 -5.74 24.24
CA PRO A 4 -20.80 -5.23 23.12
C PRO A 4 -20.54 -3.75 22.76
N PHE A 5 -19.53 -3.09 23.35
CA PHE A 5 -19.28 -1.66 23.18
C PHE A 5 -18.86 -1.23 21.77
N ASN A 6 -18.59 -2.19 20.87
CA ASN A 6 -18.26 -1.93 19.46
C ASN A 6 -19.49 -1.67 18.56
N TYR A 7 -20.72 -1.93 19.03
CA TYR A 7 -21.93 -1.80 18.22
C TYR A 7 -22.17 -0.37 17.68
N PRO A 8 -22.10 0.69 18.51
CA PRO A 8 -22.29 2.05 18.01
C PRO A 8 -21.27 2.43 16.93
N MET A 9 -20.01 2.03 17.12
CA MET A 9 -18.94 2.23 16.14
C MET A 9 -19.24 1.50 14.83
N ASN A 10 -19.62 0.23 14.89
CA ASN A 10 -19.93 -0.57 13.72
C ASN A 10 -21.15 -0.04 12.94
N ILE A 11 -22.17 0.44 13.64
CA ILE A 11 -23.34 1.09 13.02
C ILE A 11 -22.92 2.40 12.35
N GLY A 12 -22.13 3.22 13.04
CA GLY A 12 -21.57 4.45 12.47
C GLY A 12 -20.78 4.17 11.19
N LEU A 13 -19.84 3.23 11.23
CA LEU A 13 -19.03 2.82 10.08
C LEU A 13 -19.87 2.31 8.91
N ARG A 14 -21.00 1.64 9.14
CA ARG A 14 -21.90 1.21 8.05
C ARG A 14 -22.63 2.36 7.37
N ILE A 15 -22.89 3.45 8.10
CA ILE A 15 -23.62 4.61 7.57
C ILE A 15 -22.67 5.59 6.86
N VAL A 16 -21.48 5.85 7.42
CA VAL A 16 -20.55 6.86 6.88
C VAL A 16 -19.34 6.27 6.16
N GLY A 17 -19.03 5.01 6.39
CA GLY A 17 -17.87 4.34 5.79
C GLY A 17 -18.07 4.07 4.30
N ARG A 18 -16.96 4.05 3.56
CA ARG A 18 -16.97 3.62 2.15
C ARG A 18 -17.38 2.17 2.06
N THR A 19 -18.19 1.85 1.05
CA THR A 19 -18.54 0.45 0.75
C THR A 19 -17.32 -0.29 0.18
N SER A 20 -17.33 -1.62 0.25
CA SER A 20 -16.29 -2.45 -0.37
C SER A 20 -16.18 -2.20 -1.88
N GLU A 21 -17.30 -1.94 -2.55
CA GLU A 21 -17.32 -1.60 -3.99
C GLU A 21 -16.65 -0.24 -4.27
N MET A 22 -16.83 0.75 -3.39
CA MET A 22 -16.11 2.02 -3.53
C MET A 22 -14.59 1.83 -3.35
N GLY A 23 -14.18 0.98 -2.41
CA GLY A 23 -12.77 0.66 -2.18
C GLY A 23 -12.13 -0.11 -3.34
N SER A 24 -12.85 -1.07 -3.94
CA SER A 24 -12.30 -1.90 -5.03
C SER A 24 -11.94 -1.12 -6.28
N ARG A 25 -12.62 0.02 -6.53
CA ARG A 25 -12.30 0.91 -7.66
C ARG A 25 -10.86 1.42 -7.63
N CYS A 26 -10.31 1.67 -6.44
CA CYS A 26 -8.92 2.12 -6.30
C CYS A 26 -7.92 1.03 -6.72
N LEU A 27 -8.24 -0.24 -6.42
CA LEU A 27 -7.42 -1.38 -6.84
C LEU A 27 -7.47 -1.56 -8.37
N LEU A 28 -8.68 -1.47 -8.95
CA LEU A 28 -8.84 -1.55 -10.40
C LEU A 28 -8.17 -0.37 -11.12
N ALA A 29 -8.28 0.83 -10.56
CA ALA A 29 -7.61 2.01 -11.10
C ALA A 29 -6.08 1.82 -11.12
N GLY A 30 -5.48 1.31 -10.03
CA GLY A 30 -4.05 1.00 -10.00
C GLY A 30 -3.64 -0.11 -10.98
N ALA A 31 -4.45 -1.15 -11.13
CA ALA A 31 -4.15 -2.26 -12.04
C ALA A 31 -4.25 -1.89 -13.52
N LEU A 32 -5.04 -0.86 -13.86
CA LEU A 32 -5.29 -0.40 -15.23
C LEU A 32 -4.58 0.93 -15.54
N ALA A 33 -3.85 1.50 -14.59
CA ALA A 33 -3.14 2.74 -14.78
C ALA A 33 -1.93 2.55 -15.71
N ASP A 34 -1.47 3.66 -16.30
CA ASP A 34 -0.34 3.69 -17.20
C ASP A 34 1.00 3.62 -16.45
N GLU A 35 2.10 3.57 -17.21
CA GLU A 35 3.45 3.47 -16.66
C GLU A 35 3.81 4.65 -15.76
N GLU A 36 3.19 5.82 -15.92
CA GLU A 36 3.42 7.00 -15.08
C GLU A 36 2.98 6.76 -13.62
N SER A 37 2.07 5.82 -13.39
CA SER A 37 1.63 5.43 -12.05
C SER A 37 2.58 4.46 -11.34
N HIS A 38 3.55 3.87 -12.04
CA HIS A 38 4.42 2.83 -11.46
C HIS A 38 5.24 3.37 -10.29
N GLY A 39 5.26 2.59 -9.21
CA GLY A 39 5.96 2.96 -7.98
C GLY A 39 5.30 4.08 -7.20
N ARG A 40 4.16 4.64 -7.63
CA ARG A 40 3.42 5.71 -6.93
C ARG A 40 2.32 5.15 -6.03
N TYR A 41 1.80 6.00 -5.15
CA TYR A 41 0.60 5.69 -4.39
C TYR A 41 -0.66 6.01 -5.19
N MET A 42 -1.74 5.29 -4.89
CA MET A 42 -3.05 5.51 -5.47
C MET A 42 -4.03 5.80 -4.34
N GLU A 43 -4.64 6.98 -4.34
CA GLU A 43 -5.68 7.38 -3.40
C GLU A 43 -6.90 7.89 -4.15
N ASN A 44 -8.10 7.40 -3.80
CA ASN A 44 -9.35 7.83 -4.44
C ASN A 44 -9.35 7.68 -5.97
N CYS A 45 -8.65 6.65 -6.47
CA CYS A 45 -8.45 6.40 -7.91
C CYS A 45 -7.60 7.46 -8.62
N LEU A 46 -6.77 8.21 -7.88
CA LEU A 46 -5.82 9.18 -8.41
C LEU A 46 -4.41 8.87 -7.91
N VAL A 47 -3.41 9.16 -8.75
CA VAL A 47 -2.01 9.10 -8.32
C VAL A 47 -1.80 10.11 -7.20
N ALA A 48 -1.30 9.61 -6.08
CA ALA A 48 -1.04 10.38 -4.87
C ALA A 48 0.47 10.55 -4.66
N ASP A 49 0.82 11.62 -3.95
CA ASP A 49 2.19 11.86 -3.52
C ASP A 49 2.62 10.86 -2.45
N TYR A 50 3.93 10.63 -2.36
CA TYR A 50 4.47 9.80 -1.30
C TYR A 50 4.25 10.44 0.07
N ALA A 51 4.27 9.59 1.09
CA ALA A 51 4.39 10.06 2.46
C ALA A 51 5.64 10.98 2.58
N PRO A 52 5.59 12.06 3.38
CA PRO A 52 6.69 13.02 3.47
C PRO A 52 8.08 12.41 3.74
N ILE A 53 8.13 11.31 4.49
CA ILE A 53 9.37 10.58 4.82
C ILE A 53 10.02 9.89 3.60
N LEU A 54 9.26 9.66 2.54
CA LEU A 54 9.70 9.00 1.31
C LEU A 54 10.00 10.00 0.19
N ASN A 55 9.85 11.29 0.43
CA ASN A 55 10.13 12.34 -0.55
C ASN A 55 11.59 12.80 -0.47
N GLY A 56 12.18 13.08 -1.62
CA GLY A 56 13.57 13.57 -1.73
C GLY A 56 14.63 12.49 -1.53
N ASP A 57 15.89 12.91 -1.56
CA ASP A 57 17.07 12.03 -1.59
C ASP A 57 17.10 11.02 -0.44
N ASP A 58 16.75 11.46 0.78
CA ASP A 58 16.71 10.58 1.96
C ASP A 58 15.66 9.46 1.81
N GLY A 59 14.54 9.78 1.14
CA GLY A 59 13.48 8.82 0.85
C GLY A 59 13.92 7.76 -0.15
N GLU A 60 14.65 8.15 -1.20
CA GLU A 60 15.20 7.22 -2.19
C GLU A 60 16.23 6.27 -1.56
N VAL A 61 17.09 6.79 -0.70
CA VAL A 61 18.06 5.98 0.07
C VAL A 61 17.32 5.02 1.00
N MET A 62 16.25 5.46 1.67
CA MET A 62 15.45 4.60 2.54
C MET A 62 14.76 3.47 1.77
N GLN A 63 14.14 3.77 0.63
CA GLN A 63 13.49 2.76 -0.21
C GLN A 63 14.47 1.69 -0.68
N SER A 64 15.65 2.11 -1.13
CA SER A 64 16.71 1.19 -1.59
C SER A 64 17.20 0.28 -0.47
N LYS A 65 17.42 0.82 0.74
CA LYS A 65 17.84 0.03 1.91
C LYS A 65 16.79 -0.99 2.31
N VAL A 66 15.52 -0.59 2.39
CA VAL A 66 14.42 -1.50 2.75
C VAL A 66 14.31 -2.63 1.73
N TRP A 67 14.47 -2.30 0.44
CA TRP A 67 14.47 -3.30 -0.63
C TRP A 67 15.61 -4.31 -0.49
N GLU A 68 16.84 -3.84 -0.31
CA GLU A 68 18.03 -4.68 -0.14
C GLU A 68 17.91 -5.61 1.08
N GLU A 69 17.49 -5.07 2.23
CA GLU A 69 17.31 -5.85 3.46
C GLU A 69 16.22 -6.92 3.30
N LEU A 70 15.08 -6.56 2.70
CA LEU A 70 14.00 -7.50 2.44
C LEU A 70 14.44 -8.63 1.51
N MET A 71 15.14 -8.30 0.42
CA MET A 71 15.64 -9.30 -0.52
C MET A 71 16.70 -10.20 0.11
N GLY A 72 17.51 -9.70 1.05
CA GLY A 72 18.41 -10.53 1.86
C GLY A 72 17.66 -11.56 2.70
N ILE A 73 16.63 -11.13 3.44
CA ILE A 73 15.79 -12.03 4.25
C ILE A 73 15.10 -13.08 3.38
N LEU A 74 14.55 -12.68 2.24
CA LEU A 74 13.84 -13.60 1.34
C LEU A 74 14.79 -14.63 0.71
N GLU A 75 16.02 -14.23 0.37
CA GLU A 75 17.04 -15.15 -0.18
C GLU A 75 17.48 -16.18 0.87
N ASP A 76 17.59 -15.79 2.14
CA ASP A 76 17.88 -16.71 3.25
C ASP A 76 16.76 -17.76 3.46
N ILE A 77 15.50 -17.37 3.24
CA ILE A 77 14.34 -18.26 3.36
C ILE A 77 14.21 -19.17 2.14
N GLN A 78 14.34 -18.60 0.94
CA GLN A 78 14.24 -19.30 -0.33
C GLN A 78 15.40 -18.90 -1.26
N PRO A 79 16.46 -19.72 -1.33
CA PRO A 79 17.59 -19.45 -2.21
C PRO A 79 17.18 -19.37 -3.68
N GLY A 80 17.69 -18.37 -4.38
CA GLY A 80 17.46 -18.09 -5.80
C GLY A 80 16.29 -17.13 -6.08
N ILE A 81 15.63 -16.56 -5.07
CA ILE A 81 14.49 -15.67 -5.28
C ILE A 81 14.89 -14.37 -5.97
N GLN A 82 16.10 -13.86 -5.70
CA GLN A 82 16.63 -12.67 -6.38
C GLN A 82 16.88 -12.88 -7.88
N LYS A 83 17.05 -14.12 -8.34
CA LYS A 83 17.33 -14.44 -9.74
C LYS A 83 16.06 -14.56 -10.60
N LEU A 84 14.89 -14.60 -9.97
CA LEU A 84 13.59 -14.70 -10.64
C LEU A 84 13.00 -13.34 -11.00
N MET A 85 13.58 -12.26 -10.48
CA MET A 85 13.13 -10.89 -10.62
C MET A 85 14.03 -10.14 -11.60
#